data_AF-A0AA38UBC5-F1
#
_entry.id   AF-A0AA38UBC5-F1
#
_cell.length_a   1.000
_cell.length_b   1.000
_cell.length_c   1.000
_cell.angle_alpha   90.00
_cell.angle_beta   90.00
_cell.angle_gamma   90.00
#
_symmetry.space_group_name_H-M   'P 1'
#
loop_
_entity.id
_entity.type
_entity.pdbx_description
1 polymer ?
#
loop_
_entity_poly.entity_id
_entity_poly.type
_entity_poly.pdbx_seq_one_letter_code
_entity_poly.pdbx_strand_id
1 'polypeptide(L)'
;MVVLSSWVWTAILLEHNARPSQTHPLTRSKAHFSLYVLLTFLWTVLAAFQFTEVPRACANLVNISDKPDLGPISCVPRIATGVIALLLSILSLLTAIMVYLDRGREEEAEKRFA
;
A
#
# COMPACT_ATOMS: atom_id res chain seq x y z
N MET A 1 -13.23 -0.54 6.96
CA MET A 1 -13.18 -1.95 6.54
C MET A 1 -11.99 -2.26 5.65
N VAL A 2 -11.75 -1.53 4.54
CA VAL A 2 -10.65 -1.82 3.58
C VAL A 2 -9.26 -1.91 4.23
N VAL A 3 -8.96 -1.04 5.21
CA VAL A 3 -7.66 -1.00 5.91
C VAL A 3 -7.38 -2.28 6.71
N LEU A 4 -8.38 -2.84 7.38
CA LEU A 4 -8.23 -4.07 8.15
C LEU A 4 -7.99 -5.26 7.21
N SER A 5 -8.71 -5.29 6.08
CA SER A 5 -8.54 -6.34 5.06
C SER A 5 -7.14 -6.31 4.43
N SER A 6 -6.59 -5.13 4.15
CA SER A 6 -5.22 -5.02 3.63
C SER A 6 -4.17 -5.46 4.63
N TRP A 7 -4.35 -5.17 5.93
CA TRP A 7 -3.41 -5.60 6.98
C TRP A 7 -3.44 -7.11 7.23
N VAL A 8 -4.62 -7.72 7.22
CA VAL A 8 -4.77 -9.18 7.31
C VAL A 8 -4.07 -9.86 6.12
N TRP A 9 -4.22 -9.30 4.91
CA TRP A 9 -3.54 -9.83 3.73
C TRP A 9 -2.02 -9.69 3.83
N THR A 10 -1.51 -8.54 4.28
CA THR A 10 -0.07 -8.35 4.50
C THR A 10 0.50 -9.31 5.54
N ALA A 11 -0.22 -9.57 6.65
CA ALA A 11 0.20 -10.53 7.67
C ALA A 11 0.29 -11.96 7.12
N ILE A 12 -0.72 -12.39 6.36
CA ILE A 12 -0.74 -13.71 5.71
C ILE A 12 0.42 -13.82 4.71
N LEU A 13 0.64 -12.80 3.89
CA LEU A 13 1.73 -12.77 2.91
C LEU A 13 3.09 -12.83 3.61
N LEU A 14 3.28 -12.13 4.73
CA LEU A 14 4.53 -12.10 5.47
C LEU A 14 4.84 -13.45 6.14
N GLU A 15 3.83 -14.11 6.69
CA GLU A 15 3.94 -15.45 7.26
C GLU A 15 4.28 -16.51 6.20
N HIS A 16 3.67 -16.40 5.02
CA HIS A 16 3.91 -17.34 3.91
C HIS A 16 5.22 -17.06 3.16
N ASN A 17 5.74 -15.84 3.20
CA ASN A 17 7.05 -15.50 2.61
C ASN A 17 8.24 -16.09 3.40
N ALA A 18 8.01 -16.59 4.63
CA ALA A 18 9.05 -17.26 5.42
C ALA A 18 9.42 -18.68 4.90
N ARG A 19 8.72 -19.21 3.88
CA ARG A 19 8.99 -20.53 3.29
C ARG A 19 8.94 -20.48 1.74
N PRO A 20 10.01 -20.00 1.08
CA PRO A 20 10.06 -19.87 -0.39
C PRO A 20 9.98 -21.20 -1.15
N SER A 21 10.21 -22.34 -0.48
CA SER A 21 10.23 -23.68 -1.09
C SER A 21 8.89 -24.41 -1.15
N GLN A 22 7.79 -23.79 -0.71
CA GLN A 22 6.47 -24.44 -0.81
C GLN A 22 5.89 -24.31 -2.23
N THR A 23 5.49 -25.45 -2.79
CA THR A 23 4.92 -25.63 -4.14
C THR A 23 3.54 -25.00 -4.33
N HIS A 24 2.96 -24.38 -3.30
CA HIS A 24 1.64 -23.77 -3.38
C HIS A 24 1.70 -22.47 -4.21
N PRO A 25 0.71 -22.18 -5.07
CA PRO A 25 0.68 -20.94 -5.86
C PRO A 25 0.64 -19.67 -4.99
N LEU A 26 0.21 -19.79 -3.73
CA LEU A 26 0.13 -18.73 -2.72
C LEU A 26 1.47 -18.42 -2.03
N THR A 27 2.50 -19.26 -2.19
CA THR A 27 3.86 -19.08 -1.64
C THR A 27 4.89 -18.72 -2.71
N ARG A 28 4.47 -18.60 -3.98
CA ARG A 28 5.36 -18.19 -5.06
C ARG A 28 5.70 -16.71 -4.94
N SER A 29 6.98 -16.40 -4.73
CA SER A 29 7.57 -15.06 -4.78
C SER A 29 7.07 -14.22 -5.98
N LYS A 30 6.89 -14.83 -7.17
CA LYS A 30 6.32 -14.16 -8.36
C LYS A 30 4.89 -13.66 -8.17
N ALA A 31 4.04 -14.43 -7.48
CA ALA A 31 2.65 -14.04 -7.21
C ALA A 31 2.60 -12.90 -6.18
N HIS A 32 3.45 -12.96 -5.14
CA HIS A 32 3.61 -11.87 -4.17
C HIS A 32 4.10 -10.59 -4.84
N PHE A 33 5.11 -10.67 -5.70
CA PHE A 33 5.63 -9.52 -6.45
C PHE A 33 4.53 -8.86 -7.31
N SER A 34 3.82 -9.64 -8.13
CA SER A 34 2.75 -9.11 -8.98
C SER A 34 1.64 -8.47 -8.16
N LEU A 35 1.28 -9.07 -7.02
CA LEU A 35 0.26 -8.55 -6.12
C LEU A 35 0.68 -7.22 -5.49
N TYR A 36 1.91 -7.13 -4.98
CA TYR A 36 2.41 -5.90 -4.37
C TYR A 36 2.53 -4.76 -5.38
N VAL A 37 2.96 -5.04 -6.62
CA VAL A 37 2.96 -4.05 -7.71
C VAL A 37 1.55 -3.54 -8.02
N LEU A 38 0.56 -4.44 -8.09
CA LEU A 38 -0.84 -4.06 -8.30
C LEU A 38 -1.38 -3.22 -7.13
N LEU A 39 -1.03 -3.59 -5.90
CA LEU A 39 -1.40 -2.82 -4.70
C LEU A 39 -0.76 -1.43 -4.71
N THR A 40 0.53 -1.30 -5.05
CA THR A 40 1.20 0.01 -5.20
C THR A 40 0.45 0.90 -6.19
N PHE A 41 0.08 0.35 -7.35
CA PHE A 41 -0.67 1.12 -8.35
C PHE A 41 -2.04 1.55 -7.83
N LEU A 42 -2.80 0.61 -7.26
CA LEU A 42 -4.13 0.87 -6.70
C LEU A 42 -4.08 1.94 -5.61
N TRP A 43 -3.19 1.82 -4.64
CA TRP A 43 -3.05 2.78 -3.55
C TRP A 43 -2.63 4.17 -4.02
N THR A 44 -1.77 4.24 -5.04
CA THR A 44 -1.34 5.52 -5.64
C THR A 44 -2.51 6.21 -6.35
N VAL A 45 -3.32 5.46 -7.10
CA VAL A 45 -4.51 6.00 -7.77
C VAL A 45 -5.53 6.49 -6.73
N LEU A 46 -5.78 5.71 -5.67
CA LEU A 46 -6.66 6.14 -4.58
C LEU A 46 -6.15 7.42 -3.90
N ALA A 47 -4.85 7.51 -3.63
CA ALA A 47 -4.25 8.71 -3.06
C ALA A 47 -4.44 9.92 -3.98
N ALA A 48 -4.12 9.79 -5.27
CA ALA A 48 -4.29 10.86 -6.25
C ALA A 48 -5.76 11.32 -6.32
N PHE A 49 -6.71 10.38 -6.37
CA PHE A 49 -8.13 10.69 -6.37
C PHE A 49 -8.53 11.47 -5.12
N GLN A 50 -8.11 11.04 -3.93
CA GLN A 50 -8.40 11.78 -2.70
C GLN A 50 -7.82 13.19 -2.73
N PHE A 51 -6.55 13.36 -3.13
CA PHE A 51 -5.92 14.68 -3.18
C PHE A 51 -6.56 15.61 -4.22
N THR A 52 -7.13 15.10 -5.31
CA THR A 52 -7.88 15.94 -6.26
C THR A 52 -9.20 16.48 -5.68
N GLU A 53 -9.78 15.78 -4.71
CA GLU A 53 -11.01 16.16 -4.03
C GLU A 53 -10.74 17.03 -2.78
N VAL A 54 -9.50 17.05 -2.26
CA VAL A 54 -9.11 17.84 -1.07
C VAL A 54 -9.39 19.34 -1.25
N PRO A 55 -8.99 20.02 -2.34
CA PRO A 55 -9.26 21.45 -2.49
C PRO A 55 -10.75 21.78 -2.44
N ARG A 56 -11.61 20.93 -3.03
CA ARG A 56 -13.07 21.09 -2.98
C ARG A 56 -13.64 20.82 -1.58
N ALA A 57 -13.15 19.78 -0.91
CA ALA A 57 -13.60 19.42 0.43
C ALA A 57 -13.11 20.38 1.53
N CYS A 58 -12.06 21.14 1.24
CA CYS A 58 -11.36 22.02 2.18
C CYS A 58 -11.51 23.51 1.83
N ALA A 59 -12.21 23.87 0.75
CA ALA A 59 -12.42 25.26 0.32
C ALA A 59 -13.04 26.16 1.40
N ASN A 60 -13.87 25.59 2.29
CA ASN A 60 -14.52 26.33 3.38
C ASN A 60 -13.64 26.48 4.63
N LEU A 61 -12.36 26.08 4.60
CA LEU A 61 -11.44 26.24 5.73
C LEU A 61 -11.15 27.72 6.08
N VAL A 62 -11.25 28.61 5.11
CA VAL A 62 -10.87 30.04 5.28
C VAL A 62 -11.87 30.82 6.15
N ASN A 63 -13.12 30.33 6.30
CA ASN A 63 -14.17 31.01 7.08
C ASN A 63 -14.30 30.50 8.53
N ILE A 64 -13.37 29.69 9.02
CA ILE A 64 -13.48 29.00 10.33
C ILE A 64 -13.27 29.94 11.53
N SER A 65 -12.79 31.17 11.32
CA SER A 65 -12.58 32.10 12.43
C SER A 65 -13.87 32.49 13.18
N ASP A 66 -15.06 32.17 12.66
CA ASP A 66 -16.36 32.51 13.29
C ASP A 66 -17.09 31.33 13.98
N LYS A 67 -16.72 30.06 13.74
CA LYS A 67 -17.45 28.90 14.32
C LYS A 67 -16.53 27.70 14.63
N PRO A 68 -16.09 27.51 15.89
CA PRO A 68 -15.18 26.43 16.27
C PRO A 68 -15.82 25.03 16.26
N ASP A 69 -17.15 24.93 16.35
CA ASP A 69 -17.86 23.65 16.47
C ASP A 69 -18.27 23.04 15.12
N LEU A 70 -18.00 23.75 14.02
CA LEU A 70 -18.36 23.34 12.66
C LEU A 70 -17.17 23.49 11.72
N GLY A 71 -16.00 23.01 12.14
CA GLY A 71 -14.89 22.77 11.22
C GLY A 71 -15.33 21.85 10.06
N PRO A 72 -14.62 21.82 8.92
CA PRO A 72 -15.03 21.06 7.76
C PRO A 72 -14.79 19.59 8.07
N ILE A 73 -15.80 18.95 8.65
CA ILE A 73 -15.81 17.55 9.08
C ILE A 73 -15.41 16.62 7.91
N SER A 74 -15.57 17.09 6.67
CA SER A 74 -15.19 16.41 5.43
C SER A 74 -13.70 16.51 5.05
N CYS A 75 -12.94 17.49 5.55
CA CYS A 75 -11.58 17.78 5.08
C CYS A 75 -10.53 16.88 5.74
N VAL A 76 -10.52 16.83 7.07
CA VAL A 76 -9.57 16.03 7.87
C VAL A 76 -9.57 14.54 7.46
N PRO A 77 -10.71 13.83 7.37
CA PRO A 77 -10.70 12.41 6.99
C PRO A 77 -10.24 12.17 5.54
N ARG A 78 -10.46 13.11 4.62
CA ARG A 78 -9.99 12.98 3.22
C ARG A 78 -8.48 13.12 3.12
N ILE A 79 -7.89 14.08 3.84
CA ILE A 79 -6.43 14.23 3.91
C ILE A 79 -5.84 12.99 4.58
N ALA A 80 -6.39 12.58 5.72
CA ALA A 80 -5.89 11.41 6.45
C ALA A 80 -5.94 10.13 5.60
N THR A 81 -7.04 9.87 4.90
CA THR A 81 -7.15 8.69 4.02
C THR A 81 -6.23 8.76 2.81
N GLY A 82 -6.02 9.94 2.20
CA GLY A 82 -5.05 10.14 1.13
C GLY A 82 -3.61 9.87 1.58
N VAL A 83 -3.22 10.36 2.76
CA VAL A 83 -1.90 10.10 3.36
C VAL A 83 -1.71 8.63 3.68
N ILE A 84 -2.71 7.97 4.27
CA ILE A 84 -2.66 6.53 4.55
C ILE A 84 -2.50 5.73 3.24
N ALA A 85 -3.23 6.10 2.19
CA ALA A 85 -3.10 5.44 0.88
C ALA A 85 -1.69 5.61 0.30
N LEU A 86 -1.06 6.79 0.42
CA LEU A 86 0.34 6.98 0.02
C LEU A 86 1.29 6.09 0.83
N LEU A 87 1.13 6.04 2.15
CA LEU A 87 1.97 5.18 3.00
C LEU A 87 1.84 3.70 2.61
N LEU A 88 0.62 3.23 2.34
CA LEU A 88 0.40 1.86 1.88
C LEU A 88 1.00 1.60 0.49
N SER A 89 0.98 2.59 -0.40
CA SER A 89 1.66 2.51 -1.70
C SER A 89 3.18 2.33 -1.53
N ILE A 90 3.80 3.15 -0.67
CA ILE A 90 5.24 3.08 -0.38
C ILE A 90 5.60 1.72 0.24
N LEU A 91 4.84 1.26 1.23
CA LEU A 91 5.08 -0.03 1.87
C LEU A 91 4.95 -1.18 0.87
N SER A 92 3.93 -1.15 -0.01
CA SER A 92 3.74 -2.16 -1.06
C SER A 92 4.89 -2.12 -2.08
N LEU A 93 5.43 -0.95 -2.39
CA LEU A 93 6.57 -0.83 -3.29
C LEU A 93 7.84 -1.40 -2.65
N LEU A 94 8.09 -1.10 -1.37
CA LEU A 94 9.23 -1.63 -0.62
C LEU A 94 9.18 -3.16 -0.54
N THR A 95 8.02 -3.75 -0.26
CA THR A 95 7.87 -5.21 -0.24
C THR A 95 8.09 -5.82 -1.63
N ALA A 96 7.57 -5.19 -2.69
CA ALA A 96 7.85 -5.63 -4.07
C ALA A 96 9.35 -5.62 -4.40
N ILE A 97 10.07 -4.57 -4.00
CA ILE A 97 11.52 -4.46 -4.20
C ILE A 97 12.26 -5.56 -3.43
N MET A 98 11.91 -5.77 -2.15
CA MET A 98 12.55 -6.82 -1.34
C MET A 98 12.36 -8.20 -1.94
N VAL A 99 11.15 -8.53 -2.41
CA VAL A 99 10.85 -9.80 -3.08
C VAL A 99 11.61 -9.93 -4.41
N TYR A 100 11.74 -8.84 -5.17
CA TYR A 100 12.51 -8.82 -6.41
C TYR A 100 14.01 -9.09 -6.16
N LEU A 101 14.59 -8.44 -5.15
CA LEU A 101 15.98 -8.63 -4.75
C LEU A 101 16.23 -10.05 -4.24
N ASP A 102 15.30 -10.59 -3.43
CA ASP A 102 15.42 -11.95 -2.90
C ASP A 102 15.47 -12.98 -4.02
N ARG A 103 14.57 -12.85 -5.00
CA ARG A 103 14.56 -13.69 -6.19
C ARG A 103 15.85 -13.60 -7.00
N GLY A 104 16.43 -12.40 -7.17
CA GLY A 104 17.71 -12.22 -7.86
C GLY A 104 18.86 -12.98 -7.19
N ARG A 105 18.87 -13.04 -5.85
CA ARG A 105 19.87 -13.81 -5.08
C ARG A 105 19.71 -15.31 -5.27
N GLU A 106 18.48 -15.82 -5.34
CA GLU A 106 18.22 -17.24 -5.61
C GLU A 106 18.72 -17.65 -7.01
N GLU A 107 18.44 -16.84 -8.04
CA GLU A 107 18.88 -17.10 -9.42
C GLU A 107 20.42 -17.07 -9.56
N GLU A 108 21.12 -16.23 -8.78
CA GLU A 108 22.59 -16.24 -8.72
C GLU A 108 23.15 -17.45 -7.96
N ALA A 109 22.50 -17.88 -6.87
CA ALA A 109 22.91 -19.07 -6.13
C ALA A 109 22.77 -20.34 -6.96
N GLU A 110 21.65 -20.49 -7.69
CA GLU A 110 21.42 -21.64 -8.59
C GLU A 110 22.52 -21.73 -9.66
N LYS A 111 22.90 -20.61 -10.28
CA LYS A 111 24.01 -20.57 -11.27
C LYS A 111 25.38 -20.90 -10.70
N ARG A 112 25.59 -20.77 -9.38
CA ARG A 112 26.88 -21.12 -8.73
C ARG A 112 27.00 -22.61 -8.42
N PHE A 113 25.88 -23.33 -8.32
CA PHE A 113 25.84 -24.75 -7.95
C PHE A 113 25.37 -25.66 -9.09
N ALA A 114 25.02 -25.10 -10.25
CA ALA A 114 24.74 -25.81 -11.50
C ALA A 114 26.00 -25.91 -12.37
#